data_AF-A0A1J5T578-F1
#
_entry.id   AF-A0A1J5T578-F1
#
_cell.length_a   1.000
_cell.length_b   1.000
_cell.length_c   1.000
_cell.angle_alpha   90.00
_cell.angle_beta   90.00
_cell.angle_gamma   90.00
#
_symmetry.space_group_name_H-M   'P 1'
#
loop_
_entity.id
_entity.type
_entity.pdbx_description
1 polymer ?
#
loop_
_entity_poly.entity_id
_entity_poly.type
_entity_poly.pdbx_seq_one_letter_code
_entity_poly.pdbx_strand_id
1 'polypeptide(L)'
;MSMPGKPPSRQMAVALAYSKGDAAPKVVASGRGLIAQAIIERAKEHGVYVHESEELVGMLMQVELDQHIPPQLYLAVAELLAWLYRLERGETTSIPGTAPIANPLQSSKVKPR
;
A
#
# COMPACT_ATOMS: atom_id res chain seq x y z
N MET A 1 29.50 23.36 -8.49
CA MET A 1 28.95 22.25 -9.30
C MET A 1 27.59 21.86 -8.73
N SER A 2 26.51 22.35 -9.32
CA SER A 2 25.14 21.95 -8.92
C SER A 2 24.75 20.71 -9.68
N MET A 3 24.35 19.65 -8.97
CA MET A 3 23.79 18.44 -9.55
C MET A 3 22.60 18.82 -10.46
N PRO A 4 22.51 18.30 -11.70
CA PRO A 4 21.35 18.55 -12.54
C PRO A 4 20.12 17.96 -11.86
N GLY A 5 19.16 18.84 -11.55
CA GLY A 5 17.89 18.47 -10.95
C GLY A 5 17.23 17.36 -11.76
N LYS A 6 16.94 16.25 -11.10
CA LYS A 6 16.04 15.22 -11.61
C LYS A 6 14.80 15.95 -12.16
N PRO A 7 14.38 15.71 -13.42
CA PRO A 7 13.19 16.37 -13.98
C PRO A 7 12.04 16.19 -12.99
N PRO A 8 11.17 17.21 -12.77
CA PRO A 8 10.09 17.14 -11.79
C PRO A 8 9.37 15.83 -12.04
N SER A 9 9.57 14.88 -11.12
CA SER A 9 9.19 13.51 -11.36
C SER A 9 7.71 13.49 -11.65
N ARG A 10 7.29 12.60 -12.55
CA ARG A 10 5.88 12.25 -12.80
C ARG A 10 5.28 11.56 -11.57
N GLN A 11 5.64 12.03 -10.38
CA GLN A 11 5.20 11.57 -9.08
C GLN A 11 3.71 11.84 -8.98
N MET A 12 3.05 10.83 -8.45
CA MET A 12 1.65 10.83 -8.14
C MET A 12 1.55 10.45 -6.68
N ALA A 13 0.57 11.03 -5.98
CA ALA A 13 0.29 10.67 -4.60
C ALA A 13 -1.22 10.65 -4.41
N VAL A 14 -1.68 9.71 -3.59
CA VAL A 14 -3.06 9.61 -3.13
C VAL A 14 -3.04 9.43 -1.63
N ALA A 15 -3.87 10.19 -0.92
CA ALA A 15 -4.10 10.04 0.51
C ALA A 15 -5.45 9.35 0.72
N LEU A 16 -5.44 8.33 1.58
CA LEU A 16 -6.62 7.57 1.97
C LEU A 16 -6.97 7.87 3.43
N ALA A 17 -8.26 7.96 3.72
CA ALA A 17 -8.80 8.01 5.08
C ALA A 17 -9.77 6.86 5.29
N TYR A 18 -9.81 6.31 6.51
CA TYR A 18 -10.74 5.26 6.88
C TYR A 18 -11.31 5.56 8.27
N SER A 19 -12.62 5.74 8.36
CA SER A 19 -13.30 6.01 9.62
C SER A 19 -13.95 4.74 10.16
N LYS A 20 -14.14 4.69 11.47
CA LYS A 20 -14.83 3.58 12.12
C LYS A 20 -16.28 3.49 11.63
N GLY A 21 -16.62 2.38 10.99
CA GLY A 21 -17.96 2.13 10.44
C GLY A 21 -18.05 2.33 8.92
N ASP A 22 -17.02 2.87 8.28
CA ASP A 22 -16.95 2.93 6.82
C ASP A 22 -16.77 1.52 6.26
N ALA A 23 -17.43 1.23 5.13
CA ALA A 23 -17.27 -0.05 4.44
C ALA A 23 -15.94 -0.16 3.68
N ALA A 24 -15.32 0.97 3.34
CA ALA A 24 -14.06 1.06 2.61
C ALA A 24 -13.34 2.38 2.90
N PRO A 25 -12.01 2.46 2.69
CA PRO A 25 -11.29 3.74 2.71
C PRO A 25 -11.76 4.70 1.61
N LYS A 26 -11.61 5.99 1.89
CA LYS A 26 -12.00 7.09 1.00
C LYS A 26 -10.76 7.86 0.54
N VAL A 27 -10.78 8.31 -0.71
CA VAL A 27 -9.74 9.19 -1.26
C VAL A 27 -9.99 10.62 -0.76
N VAL A 28 -9.06 11.14 0.04
CA VAL A 28 -9.17 12.49 0.63
C VAL A 28 -8.21 13.50 0.02
N ALA A 29 -7.21 13.03 -0.71
CA ALA A 29 -6.38 13.87 -1.56
C ALA A 29 -5.79 13.05 -2.70
N SER A 30 -5.61 13.65 -3.87
CA SER A 30 -4.85 13.08 -4.98
C SER A 30 -4.14 14.18 -5.75
N GLY A 31 -2.99 13.87 -6.34
CA GLY A 31 -2.18 14.90 -6.99
C GLY A 31 -1.07 14.35 -7.86
N ARG A 32 -0.53 15.22 -8.71
CA ARG A 32 0.64 14.97 -9.55
C ARG A 32 1.68 16.08 -9.38
N GLY A 33 2.94 15.76 -9.63
CA GLY A 33 4.04 16.74 -9.58
C GLY A 33 4.09 17.46 -8.23
N LEU A 34 4.04 18.80 -8.24
CA LEU A 34 4.12 19.62 -7.03
C LEU A 34 3.01 19.31 -6.00
N ILE A 35 1.80 18.98 -6.46
CA ILE A 35 0.71 18.62 -5.53
C ILE A 35 1.00 17.28 -4.86
N ALA A 36 1.52 16.30 -5.61
CA ALA A 36 1.92 15.01 -5.05
C ALA A 36 3.02 15.18 -3.99
N GLN A 37 4.01 16.03 -4.29
CA GLN A 37 5.08 16.36 -3.36
C GLN A 37 4.53 17.00 -2.08
N ALA A 38 3.63 17.98 -2.20
CA ALA A 38 3.00 18.63 -1.05
C ALA A 38 2.19 17.64 -0.19
N ILE A 39 1.47 16.70 -0.81
CA ILE A 39 0.74 15.64 -0.09
C ILE A 39 1.72 14.77 0.73
N ILE A 40 2.83 14.36 0.12
CA ILE A 40 3.84 13.51 0.78
C ILE A 40 4.54 14.26 1.91
N GLU A 41 4.90 15.52 1.70
CA GLU A 41 5.52 16.38 2.72
C GLU A 41 4.57 16.56 3.92
N ARG A 42 3.30 16.89 3.66
CA ARG A 42 2.26 16.99 4.69
C ARG A 42 2.06 15.68 5.45
N ALA A 43 2.05 14.54 4.76
CA ALA A 43 1.92 13.23 5.40
C ALA A 43 3.08 12.99 6.38
N LYS A 44 4.32 13.26 5.96
CA LYS A 44 5.52 13.12 6.79
C LYS A 44 5.51 14.06 8.00
N GLU A 45 5.11 15.32 7.83
CA GLU A 45 4.99 16.29 8.91
C GLU A 45 4.04 15.84 10.03
N HIS A 46 2.98 15.12 9.67
CA HIS A 46 1.94 14.64 10.60
C HIS A 46 2.16 13.19 11.04
N GLY A 47 3.28 12.58 10.68
CA GLY A 47 3.56 11.17 11.02
C GLY A 47 2.64 10.16 10.34
N VAL A 48 1.98 10.55 9.24
CA VAL A 48 1.17 9.64 8.42
C VAL A 48 2.11 8.77 7.57
N TYR A 49 1.87 7.47 7.58
CA TYR A 49 2.68 6.52 6.83
C TYR A 49 2.61 6.78 5.31
N VAL A 50 3.76 6.73 4.64
CA VAL A 50 3.88 6.90 3.18
C VAL A 50 4.40 5.62 2.56
N HIS A 51 3.60 5.03 1.68
CA HIS A 51 3.96 3.86 0.88
C HIS A 51 4.24 4.25 -0.57
N GLU A 52 5.32 3.73 -1.15
CA GLU A 52 5.67 3.95 -2.56
C GLU A 52 5.30 2.73 -3.41
N SER A 53 4.30 2.88 -4.28
CA SER A 53 3.90 1.86 -5.26
C SER A 53 3.31 2.54 -6.49
N GLU A 54 4.00 2.45 -7.64
CA GLU A 54 3.57 3.08 -8.89
C GLU A 54 2.24 2.50 -9.39
N GLU A 55 2.07 1.18 -9.28
CA GLU A 55 0.87 0.46 -9.70
C GLU A 55 -0.35 0.86 -8.87
N LEU A 56 -0.24 0.79 -7.53
CA LEU A 56 -1.35 1.12 -6.64
C LEU A 56 -1.76 2.59 -6.77
N VAL A 57 -0.78 3.50 -6.85
CA VAL A 57 -1.06 4.91 -7.07
C VAL A 57 -1.74 5.11 -8.43
N GLY A 58 -1.27 4.44 -9.49
CA GLY A 58 -1.90 4.50 -10.81
C GLY A 58 -3.39 4.11 -10.79
N MET A 59 -3.73 3.05 -10.06
CA MET A 59 -5.11 2.61 -9.87
C MET A 59 -5.93 3.60 -9.03
N LEU A 60 -5.40 4.04 -7.89
CA LEU A 60 -6.09 4.96 -6.98
C LEU A 60 -6.30 6.35 -7.59
N MET A 61 -5.45 6.78 -8.52
CA MET A 61 -5.61 8.03 -9.26
C MET A 61 -6.83 8.04 -10.18
N GLN A 62 -7.47 6.89 -10.44
CA GLN A 62 -8.72 6.79 -11.19
C GLN A 62 -9.96 7.00 -10.31
N VAL A 63 -9.79 6.96 -8.99
CA VAL A 63 -10.88 7.19 -8.04
C VAL A 63 -11.05 8.69 -7.81
N GLU A 64 -12.29 9.17 -7.86
CA GLU A 64 -12.58 10.58 -7.64
C GLU A 64 -12.31 11.00 -6.19
N LEU A 65 -11.99 12.28 -6.01
CA LEU A 65 -11.86 12.87 -4.68
C LEU A 65 -13.16 12.68 -3.91
N ASP A 66 -13.03 12.44 -2.61
CA ASP A 66 -14.14 12.22 -1.70
C ASP A 66 -14.97 10.96 -1.92
N GLN A 67 -14.56 10.08 -2.84
CA GLN A 67 -15.20 8.79 -3.04
C GLN A 67 -14.50 7.65 -2.30
N HIS A 68 -15.29 6.65 -1.92
CA HIS A 68 -14.76 5.37 -1.44
C HIS A 68 -14.00 4.66 -2.56
N ILE A 69 -12.94 3.95 -2.20
CA ILE A 69 -12.27 3.07 -3.15
C ILE A 69 -13.29 2.04 -3.70
N PRO A 70 -13.20 1.66 -4.97
CA PRO A 70 -14.14 0.71 -5.54
C PRO A 70 -13.73 -0.74 -5.18
N PRO A 71 -14.66 -1.71 -5.21
CA PRO A 71 -14.41 -3.08 -4.76
C PRO A 71 -13.21 -3.78 -5.40
N GLN A 72 -12.87 -3.43 -6.63
CA GLN A 72 -11.75 -4.01 -7.37
C GLN A 72 -10.39 -3.66 -6.74
N LEU A 73 -10.30 -2.58 -5.95
CA LEU A 73 -9.09 -2.15 -5.26
C LEU A 73 -9.04 -2.59 -3.78
N TYR A 74 -10.09 -3.26 -3.29
CA TYR A 74 -10.17 -3.65 -1.87
C TYR A 74 -9.02 -4.56 -1.46
N LEU A 75 -8.66 -5.53 -2.31
CA LEU A 75 -7.58 -6.47 -1.99
C LEU A 75 -6.25 -5.75 -1.82
N ALA A 76 -5.86 -4.91 -2.78
CA ALA A 76 -4.59 -4.18 -2.73
C ALA A 76 -4.52 -3.22 -1.53
N VAL A 77 -5.62 -2.53 -1.22
CA VAL A 77 -5.66 -1.63 -0.05
C VAL A 77 -5.68 -2.41 1.27
N ALA A 78 -6.37 -3.54 1.33
CA ALA A 78 -6.35 -4.41 2.51
C ALA A 78 -4.95 -4.97 2.79
N GLU A 79 -4.20 -5.36 1.75
CA GLU A 79 -2.81 -5.80 1.88
C GLU A 79 -1.90 -4.69 2.41
N LEU A 80 -2.07 -3.45 1.91
CA LEU A 80 -1.35 -2.27 2.40
C LEU A 80 -1.64 -2.02 3.89
N LEU A 81 -2.92 -2.04 4.29
CA LEU A 81 -3.32 -1.83 5.68
C LEU A 81 -2.84 -2.95 6.60
N ALA A 82 -2.90 -4.20 6.14
CA ALA A 82 -2.39 -5.35 6.89
C ALA A 82 -0.87 -5.25 7.07
N TRP A 83 -0.15 -4.78 6.05
CA TRP A 83 1.28 -4.50 6.14
C TRP A 83 1.58 -3.38 7.15
N LEU A 84 0.81 -2.28 7.12
CA LEU A 84 0.94 -1.17 8.07
C LEU A 84 0.73 -1.65 9.51
N TYR A 85 -0.32 -2.43 9.75
CA TYR A 85 -0.65 -2.97 11.07
C TYR A 85 0.40 -3.97 11.61
N ARG A 86 1.12 -4.67 10.73
CA ARG A 86 2.27 -5.51 11.15
C ARG A 86 3.49 -4.66 11.49
N LEU A 87 3.75 -3.61 10.71
CA LEU A 87 4.84 -2.68 10.95
C LEU A 87 4.67 -1.98 12.32
N GLU A 88 3.46 -1.52 12.64
CA GLU A 88 3.14 -0.91 13.93
C GLU A 88 3.36 -1.85 15.12
N ARG A 89 3.25 -3.17 14.90
CA ARG A 89 3.47 -4.20 15.93
C ARG A 89 4.90 -4.71 16.01
N GLY A 90 5.81 -4.19 15.18
CA GLY A 90 7.21 -4.62 15.17
C GLY A 90 7.42 -6.02 14.61
N GLU A 91 6.44 -6.58 13.89
CA GLU A 91 6.53 -7.89 13.27
C GLU A 91 7.31 -7.78 11.95
N THR A 92 8.63 -8.00 11.97
CA THR A 92 9.44 -8.13 10.74
C THR A 92 9.29 -9.53 10.16
N THR A 93 8.46 -9.73 9.15
CA THR A 93 8.57 -10.92 8.29
C THR A 93 7.95 -10.74 6.91
N SER A 94 8.66 -11.34 5.95
CA SER A 94 8.43 -11.40 4.51
C SER A 94 6.96 -11.47 4.09
N ILE A 95 6.67 -10.77 2.99
CA ILE A 95 5.41 -10.76 2.25
C ILE A 95 4.85 -12.21 2.16
N PRO A 96 3.59 -12.48 2.56
CA PRO A 96 2.96 -13.77 2.30
C PRO A 96 2.71 -13.85 0.79
N GLY A 97 3.56 -14.59 0.08
CA GLY A 97 3.50 -14.71 -1.38
C GLY A 97 4.75 -15.27 -2.08
N THR A 98 5.87 -15.43 -1.37
CA THR A 98 7.12 -16.00 -1.96
C THR A 98 7.68 -17.20 -1.21
N ALA A 99 6.91 -17.83 -0.31
CA ALA A 99 7.29 -19.15 0.16
C ALA A 99 6.98 -20.18 -0.95
N PRO A 100 7.94 -21.02 -1.38
CA PRO A 100 7.60 -22.15 -2.22
C PRO A 100 6.57 -23.00 -1.45
N ILE A 101 5.47 -23.35 -2.11
CA ILE A 101 4.52 -24.36 -1.64
C ILE A 101 5.25 -25.68 -1.40
N ALA A 102 5.84 -25.84 -0.22
CA ALA A 102 6.33 -27.12 0.26
C ALA A 102 5.10 -27.97 0.56
N ASN A 103 4.75 -28.83 -0.39
CA ASN A 103 3.61 -29.75 -0.32
C ASN A 103 3.79 -30.74 0.86
N PRO A 104 2.98 -30.69 1.93
CA PRO A 104 3.19 -31.55 3.11
C PRO A 104 2.68 -32.99 2.96
N LEU A 105 2.25 -33.44 1.78
CA LEU A 105 1.50 -34.69 1.61
C LEU A 105 2.27 -35.91 1.07
N GLN A 106 3.60 -35.93 1.15
CA GLN A 106 4.39 -37.15 0.83
C GLN A 106 5.23 -37.62 2.01
N SER A 107 4.59 -38.03 3.10
CA SER A 107 5.14 -39.01 4.04
C SER A 107 4.03 -39.66 4.87
N SER A 108 3.18 -40.43 4.19
CA SER A 108 2.44 -41.53 4.82
C SER A 108 2.74 -42.81 4.06
N LYS A 109 3.67 -43.59 4.63
CA LYS A 109 3.94 -45.03 4.40
C LYS A 109 5.25 -45.32 5.15
N VAL A 110 5.40 -46.24 6.10
CA VAL A 110 4.60 -47.32 6.68
C VAL A 110 5.27 -47.61 8.04
N LYS A 111 4.48 -47.81 9.11
CA LYS A 111 4.89 -48.67 10.24
C LYS A 111 3.90 -49.84 10.24
N PRO A 112 4.34 -51.09 10.08
CA PRO A 112 4.51 -52.01 11.23
C PRO A 112 5.73 -52.94 11.00
N ARG A 113 6.26 -53.73 11.92
CA ARG A 113 5.87 -54.21 13.25
C ARG A 113 7.16 -54.65 13.94
#